data_AF-A0A3E4TLY8-F1
#
_entry.id   AF-A0A3E4TLY8-F1
#
_cell.length_a   1.000
_cell.length_b   1.000
_cell.length_c   1.000
_cell.angle_alpha   90.00
_cell.angle_beta   90.00
_cell.angle_gamma   90.00
#
_symmetry.space_group_name_H-M   'P 1'
#
loop_
_entity.id
_entity.type
_entity.pdbx_description
1 polymer ?
#
loop_
_entity_poly.entity_id
_entity_poly.type
_entity_poly.pdbx_seq_one_letter_code
_entity_poly.pdbx_strand_id
1 'polypeptide(L)'
;MSKIYFTLTGTKYYHGNEFLKPGMKLKLKKEPDNKFDKEAIVVKKEGIGEIGHVANSTHTVIGESMSAGRIYDKIGDTAKAKVVLVTPHGIICSLSKQSLIDNKQKKMQKAL
;
A
#
# COMPACT_ATOMS: atom_id res chain seq x y z
N MET A 1 -12.62 -6.51 -11.49
CA MET A 1 -11.31 -5.89 -11.19
C MET A 1 -10.36 -6.93 -10.63
N SER A 2 -9.20 -7.04 -11.28
CA SER A 2 -8.07 -7.85 -10.83
C SER A 2 -7.57 -7.38 -9.46
N LYS A 3 -6.92 -8.28 -8.70
CA LYS A 3 -6.31 -7.91 -7.41
C LYS A 3 -5.15 -6.95 -7.69
N ILE A 4 -5.05 -5.90 -6.88
CA ILE A 4 -3.92 -4.96 -6.91
C ILE A 4 -2.93 -5.38 -5.83
N TYR A 5 -1.69 -5.61 -6.24
CA TYR A 5 -0.56 -5.88 -5.36
C TYR A 5 0.40 -4.70 -5.37
N PHE A 6 1.14 -4.53 -4.30
CA PHE A 6 2.18 -3.52 -4.17
C PHE A 6 3.33 -4.06 -3.32
N THR A 7 4.51 -3.50 -3.49
CA THR A 7 5.66 -3.81 -2.64
C THR A 7 5.76 -2.81 -1.51
N LEU A 8 5.78 -3.28 -0.27
CA LEU A 8 6.19 -2.52 0.91
C LEU A 8 7.71 -2.54 0.97
N THR A 9 8.31 -1.36 0.95
CA THR A 9 9.77 -1.15 1.02
C THR A 9 10.13 -0.19 2.15
N GLY A 10 11.44 0.01 2.37
CA GLY A 10 11.95 0.96 3.34
C GLY A 10 11.83 0.52 4.81
N THR A 11 11.37 -0.70 5.09
CA THR A 11 11.13 -1.19 6.47
C THR A 11 12.35 -1.13 7.38
N LYS A 12 13.56 -1.23 6.80
CA LYS A 12 14.84 -1.13 7.52
C LYS A 12 15.08 0.25 8.17
N TYR A 13 14.42 1.30 7.67
CA TYR A 13 14.50 2.65 8.23
C TYR A 13 13.47 2.89 9.36
N TYR A 14 12.69 1.85 9.70
CA TYR A 14 11.65 1.87 10.73
C TYR A 14 11.93 0.77 11.77
N HIS A 15 11.06 -0.23 11.85
CA HIS A 15 11.09 -1.30 12.85
C HIS A 15 11.55 -2.65 12.27
N GLY A 16 12.19 -2.65 11.09
CA GLY A 16 12.52 -3.88 10.37
C GLY A 16 11.27 -4.59 9.83
N ASN A 17 11.44 -5.85 9.40
CA ASN A 17 10.35 -6.66 8.82
C ASN A 17 10.10 -7.98 9.57
N GLU A 18 10.83 -8.25 10.65
CA GLU A 18 10.78 -9.54 11.37
C GLU A 18 9.39 -9.86 11.95
N PHE A 19 8.63 -8.83 12.33
CA PHE A 19 7.28 -8.99 12.87
C PHE A 19 6.21 -9.18 11.79
N LEU A 20 6.51 -8.88 10.52
CA LEU A 20 5.52 -8.94 9.43
C LEU A 20 5.25 -10.38 9.05
N LYS A 21 3.96 -10.74 9.00
CA LYS A 21 3.50 -12.07 8.61
C LYS A 21 2.37 -12.00 7.59
N PRO A 22 2.29 -12.94 6.63
CA PRO A 22 1.11 -13.10 5.77
C PRO A 22 -0.15 -13.11 6.62
N GLY A 23 -1.17 -12.36 6.23
CA GLY A 23 -2.36 -12.20 7.08
C GLY A 23 -2.54 -10.80 7.66
N MET A 24 -1.43 -10.12 7.98
CA MET A 24 -1.47 -8.87 8.74
C MET A 24 -2.16 -7.74 7.97
N LYS A 25 -3.03 -7.01 8.66
CA LYS A 25 -3.73 -5.84 8.13
C LYS A 25 -2.85 -4.60 8.27
N LEU A 26 -2.81 -3.80 7.20
CA LEU A 26 -2.06 -2.56 7.08
C LEU A 26 -2.98 -1.42 6.67
N LYS A 27 -2.56 -0.19 6.97
CA LYS A 27 -3.20 1.05 6.52
C LYS A 27 -2.21 1.80 5.62
N LEU A 28 -2.70 2.36 4.52
CA LEU A 28 -1.96 3.25 3.64
C LEU A 28 -2.46 4.67 3.85
N LYS A 29 -1.57 5.65 3.79
CA LYS A 29 -1.92 7.08 3.83
C LYS A 29 -1.09 7.83 2.77
N LYS A 30 -1.76 8.65 1.97
CA LYS A 30 -1.09 9.56 1.02
C LYS A 30 -0.31 10.65 1.78
N GLU A 31 0.84 11.03 1.24
CA GLU A 31 1.69 12.11 1.77
C GLU A 31 1.92 13.19 0.69
N PRO A 32 0.90 13.99 0.32
CA PRO A 32 1.02 14.99 -0.74
C PRO A 32 2.06 16.08 -0.44
N ASP A 33 2.33 16.33 0.85
CA ASP A 33 3.31 17.31 1.33
C ASP A 33 4.73 16.71 1.48
N ASN A 34 4.96 15.47 1.02
CA ASN A 34 6.26 14.84 1.08
C ASN A 34 7.26 15.62 0.19
N LYS A 35 8.41 15.95 0.77
CA LYS A 35 9.42 16.84 0.14
C LYS A 35 10.11 16.23 -1.08
N PHE A 36 10.06 14.91 -1.23
CA PHE A 36 10.79 14.18 -2.27
C PHE A 36 9.87 13.63 -3.35
N ASP A 37 8.69 13.13 -2.96
CA ASP A 37 7.76 12.47 -3.85
C ASP A 37 6.32 12.82 -3.48
N LYS A 38 5.66 13.63 -4.31
CA LYS A 38 4.26 14.06 -4.09
C LYS A 38 3.25 12.91 -4.17
N GLU A 39 3.65 11.77 -4.71
CA GLU A 39 2.85 10.55 -4.79
C GLU A 39 3.23 9.54 -3.71
N ALA A 40 4.03 9.95 -2.71
CA ALA A 40 4.41 9.08 -1.61
C ALA A 40 3.17 8.54 -0.86
N ILE A 41 3.21 7.23 -0.59
CA ILE A 41 2.18 6.54 0.20
C ILE A 41 2.88 5.81 1.33
N VAL A 42 2.71 6.30 2.56
CA VAL A 42 3.24 5.65 3.75
C VAL A 42 2.37 4.46 4.16
N VAL A 43 3.01 3.40 4.62
CA VAL A 43 2.38 2.18 5.11
C VAL A 43 2.49 2.14 6.62
N LYS A 44 1.36 1.89 7.28
CA LYS A 44 1.23 1.89 8.73
C LYS A 44 0.67 0.57 9.25
N LYS A 45 1.17 0.14 10.41
CA LYS A 45 0.62 -0.98 11.19
C LYS A 45 0.08 -0.47 12.51
N GLU A 46 -1.17 -0.82 12.79
CA GLU A 46 -1.83 -0.48 14.05
C GLU A 46 -1.05 -1.02 15.26
N GLY A 47 -0.85 -0.17 16.27
CA GLY A 47 -0.03 -0.45 17.45
C GLY A 47 1.48 -0.26 17.27
N ILE A 48 1.97 -0.06 16.03
CA ILE A 48 3.40 0.13 15.74
C ILE A 48 3.66 1.52 15.17
N GLY A 49 2.82 1.99 14.25
CA GLY A 49 3.00 3.25 13.55
C GLY A 49 3.41 3.03 12.09
N GLU A 50 4.30 3.88 11.60
CA GLU A 50 4.83 3.81 10.23
C GLU A 50 5.87 2.71 10.12
N ILE A 51 5.82 1.95 9.03
CA ILE A 51 6.67 0.78 8.85
C ILE A 51 7.38 0.76 7.50
N GLY A 52 7.19 1.78 6.68
CA GLY A 52 7.75 1.85 5.32
C GLY A 52 6.81 2.54 4.35
N HIS A 53 7.10 2.40 3.06
CA HIS A 53 6.37 3.04 1.98
C HIS A 53 6.01 2.06 0.88
N VAL A 54 5.01 2.44 0.08
CA VAL A 54 4.74 1.77 -1.20
C VAL A 54 5.90 2.07 -2.15
N ALA A 55 6.49 1.01 -2.74
CA ALA A 55 7.55 1.13 -3.73
C ALA A 55 7.09 1.98 -4.93
N ASN A 56 7.88 2.97 -5.33
CA ASN A 56 7.58 3.80 -6.49
C ASN A 56 8.50 3.51 -7.70
N SER A 57 9.74 3.12 -7.43
CA SER A 57 10.76 2.91 -8.48
C SER A 57 10.82 1.47 -8.98
N THR A 58 11.18 1.29 -10.25
CA THR A 58 11.25 -0.03 -10.92
C THR A 58 12.15 -1.03 -10.20
N HIS A 59 13.26 -0.57 -9.62
CA HIS A 59 14.18 -1.43 -8.86
C HIS A 59 13.67 -1.82 -7.46
N THR A 60 12.62 -1.14 -6.97
CA THR A 60 11.97 -1.48 -5.68
C THR A 60 10.66 -2.24 -5.84
N VAL A 61 10.06 -2.18 -7.02
CA VAL A 61 8.83 -2.91 -7.34
C VAL A 61 9.18 -4.36 -7.65
N ILE A 62 8.57 -5.29 -6.91
CA ILE A 62 8.79 -6.73 -7.09
C ILE A 62 7.68 -7.31 -7.99
N GLY A 63 8.06 -8.04 -9.03
CA GLY A 63 7.15 -8.74 -9.92
C GLY A 63 6.13 -7.81 -10.58
N GLU A 64 4.88 -8.25 -10.65
CA GLU A 64 3.77 -7.49 -11.24
C GLU A 64 3.09 -6.51 -10.27
N SER A 65 3.76 -6.17 -9.17
CA SER A 65 3.20 -5.23 -8.19
C SER A 65 3.16 -3.80 -8.76
N MET A 66 2.18 -3.00 -8.33
CA MET A 66 2.00 -1.63 -8.79
C MET A 66 2.88 -0.65 -7.99
N SER A 67 3.35 0.39 -8.67
CA SER A 67 4.07 1.51 -8.05
C SER A 67 3.15 2.41 -7.23
N ALA A 68 3.73 3.25 -6.37
CA ALA A 68 3.01 4.24 -5.59
C ALA A 68 2.17 5.17 -6.47
N GLY A 69 2.73 5.77 -7.52
CA GLY A 69 1.97 6.66 -8.43
C GLY A 69 0.74 5.99 -9.05
N ARG A 70 0.88 4.75 -9.55
CA ARG A 70 -0.25 3.98 -10.11
C ARG A 70 -1.33 3.66 -9.08
N ILE A 71 -0.95 3.48 -7.81
CA ILE A 71 -1.88 3.23 -6.71
C ILE A 71 -2.52 4.54 -6.26
N TYR A 72 -1.78 5.64 -6.30
CA TYR A 72 -2.21 6.97 -5.87
C TYR A 72 -3.52 7.36 -6.56
N ASP A 73 -3.62 7.15 -7.86
CA ASP A 73 -4.83 7.44 -8.65
C ASP A 73 -6.02 6.52 -8.34
N LYS A 74 -5.79 5.37 -7.70
CA LYS A 74 -6.80 4.33 -7.48
C LYS A 74 -7.42 4.38 -6.08
N ILE A 75 -6.81 5.11 -5.14
CA ILE A 75 -7.25 5.20 -3.75
C ILE A 75 -7.53 6.64 -3.32
N GLY A 76 -8.38 6.80 -2.31
CA GLY A 76 -8.51 8.08 -1.60
C GLY A 76 -7.31 8.35 -0.68
N ASP A 77 -7.46 9.28 0.27
CA ASP A 77 -6.38 9.65 1.20
C ASP A 77 -5.85 8.50 2.04
N THR A 78 -6.71 7.50 2.29
CA THR A 78 -6.34 6.28 2.99
C THR A 78 -6.87 5.04 2.31
N ALA A 79 -6.14 3.94 2.48
CA ALA A 79 -6.55 2.61 2.03
C ALA A 79 -6.19 1.53 3.04
N LYS A 80 -6.85 0.38 2.92
CA LYS A 80 -6.54 -0.83 3.71
C LYS A 80 -5.81 -1.82 2.83
N ALA A 81 -4.83 -2.50 3.41
CA ALA A 81 -4.07 -3.54 2.74
C ALA A 81 -3.84 -4.74 3.65
N LYS A 82 -3.29 -5.81 3.07
CA LYS A 82 -2.94 -7.03 3.76
C LYS A 82 -1.60 -7.54 3.27
N VAL A 83 -0.73 -8.01 4.18
CA VAL A 83 0.50 -8.73 3.81
C VAL A 83 0.13 -10.06 3.17
N VAL A 84 0.71 -10.32 2.00
CA VAL A 84 0.50 -11.55 1.22
C VAL A 84 1.73 -12.45 1.33
N LEU A 85 2.91 -11.89 1.13
CA LEU A 85 4.16 -12.64 1.13
C LEU A 85 5.28 -11.77 1.71
N VAL A 86 6.12 -12.38 2.53
CA VAL A 86 7.36 -11.78 3.04
C VAL A 86 8.51 -12.52 2.39
N THR A 87 9.42 -11.79 1.75
CA THR A 87 10.57 -12.35 1.05
C THR A 87 11.85 -11.65 1.50
N PRO A 88 13.03 -12.23 1.25
CA PRO A 88 14.31 -11.55 1.51
C PRO A 88 14.45 -10.22 0.76
N HIS A 89 13.78 -10.05 -0.38
CA HIS A 89 13.91 -8.88 -1.24
C HIS A 89 12.83 -7.80 -1.00
N GLY A 90 11.83 -8.09 -0.16
CA GLY A 90 10.74 -7.16 0.16
C GLY A 90 9.44 -7.85 0.52
N ILE A 91 8.40 -7.06 0.79
CA ILE A 91 7.12 -7.55 1.29
C ILE A 91 6.02 -7.25 0.26
N ILE A 92 5.36 -8.29 -0.25
CA ILE A 92 4.23 -8.13 -1.16
C ILE A 92 2.95 -7.99 -0.34
N CYS A 93 2.20 -6.94 -0.65
CA CYS A 93 0.93 -6.64 -0.04
C CYS A 93 -0.18 -6.60 -1.09
N SER A 94 -1.41 -6.92 -0.70
CA SER A 94 -2.61 -6.75 -1.52
C SER A 94 -3.44 -5.58 -1.01
N LEU A 95 -3.92 -4.74 -1.92
CA LEU A 95 -4.83 -3.64 -1.62
C LEU A 95 -6.26 -4.17 -1.46
N SER A 96 -7.00 -3.64 -0.48
CA SER A 96 -8.40 -3.98 -0.28
C SER A 96 -9.26 -3.40 -1.40
N LYS A 97 -10.12 -4.23 -2.02
CA LYS A 97 -11.08 -3.79 -3.04
C LYS A 97 -11.96 -2.63 -2.56
N GLN A 98 -12.34 -2.61 -1.29
CA GLN A 98 -13.18 -1.55 -0.71
C GLN A 98 -12.49 -0.18 -0.65
N SER A 99 -11.17 -0.16 -0.75
CA SER A 99 -10.38 1.08 -0.74
C SER A 99 -10.22 1.71 -2.12
N LEU A 100 -10.69 1.05 -3.18
CA LEU A 100 -10.65 1.57 -4.54
C LEU A 100 -11.77 2.59 -4.78
N ILE A 101 -11.43 3.72 -5.39
CA ILE A 101 -12.38 4.82 -5.68
C ILE A 101 -13.54 4.32 -6.54
N ASP A 102 -13.27 3.56 -7.61
CA ASP A 102 -14.28 3.01 -8.52
C ASP A 102 -15.34 2.15 -7.80
N ASN A 103 -14.94 1.44 -6.74
CA ASN A 103 -15.86 0.63 -5.95
C ASN A 103 -16.72 1.46 -5.00
N LYS A 104 -16.25 2.63 -4.55
CA LYS A 104 -17.06 3.57 -3.76
C LYS A 104 -18.13 4.22 -4.65
N GLN A 105 -17.76 4.65 -5.85
CA GLN A 105 -18.70 5.26 -6.81
C GLN A 105 -19.81 4.28 -7.23
N LYS A 106 -19.45 3.01 -7.52
CA LYS A 106 -20.45 1.96 -7.83
C LYS A 106 -21.39 1.63 -6.67
N LYS A 107 -20.95 1.80 -5.41
CA LYS A 107 -21.83 1.61 -4.24
C LYS A 107 -22.80 2.78 -4.07
N MET A 108 -22.36 4.02 -4.28
CA MET A 108 -23.22 5.20 -4.22
C MET A 108 -24.30 5.16 -5.31
N GLN A 109 -23.96 4.75 -6.53
CA GLN A 109 -24.93 4.63 -7.63
C GLN A 109 -25.96 3.50 -7.44
N LYS A 110 -25.66 2.48 -6.64
CA LYS A 110 -26.61 1.39 -6.32
C LYS A 110 -27.51 1.68 -5.11
N ALA A 111 -27.21 2.74 -4.37
CA ALA A 111 -27.97 3.17 -3.19
C ALA A 111 -28.92 4.35 -3.50
N LEU A 112 -28.91 4.82 -4.74
CA LEU A 112 -29.88 5.73 -5.36
C LEU A 112 -30.88 4.91 -6.17
#